data_AF-A0AAW9H3R3-F1
#
_entry.id   AF-A0AAW9H3R3-F1
#
_cell.length_a   1.000
_cell.length_b   1.000
_cell.length_c   1.000
_cell.angle_alpha   90.00
_cell.angle_beta   90.00
_cell.angle_gamma   90.00
#
_symmetry.space_group_name_H-M   'P 1'
#
loop_
_entity.id
_entity.type
_entity.pdbx_description
1 polymer ?
#
loop_
_entity_poly.entity_id
_entity_poly.type
_entity_poly.pdbx_seq_one_letter_code
_entity_poly.pdbx_strand_id
1 'polypeptide(L)'
;MKLFLAVIFSAFMIPQTGFSATKTDALTLLKHLDVTTFRSSFGPKHFPKGTLLKDTGDYVFNQEKDWAEATDTDGSWTYSLRIISENEKEITVCFVDDAHVGSYFSMNPFLIKKTKNTQSYSMTKLEPGTGGCALSEE
;
A
#
# COMPACT_ATOMS: atom_id res chain seq x y z
N MET A 1 13.91 -35.31 -59.95
CA MET A 1 14.30 -34.25 -58.99
C MET A 1 13.04 -33.59 -58.45
N LYS A 2 12.71 -33.78 -57.17
CA LYS A 2 11.65 -33.05 -56.47
C LYS A 2 12.34 -32.26 -55.35
N LEU A 3 12.50 -30.95 -55.54
CA LEU A 3 12.94 -30.05 -54.47
C LEU A 3 11.75 -29.77 -53.57
N PHE A 4 11.83 -30.19 -52.31
CA PHE A 4 10.94 -29.72 -51.25
C PHE A 4 11.53 -28.44 -50.65
N LEU A 5 10.85 -27.31 -50.83
CA LEU A 5 11.15 -26.09 -50.08
C LEU A 5 10.67 -26.28 -48.63
N ALA A 6 11.61 -26.31 -47.70
CA ALA A 6 11.30 -26.20 -46.27
C ALA A 6 11.13 -24.72 -45.91
N VAL A 7 9.91 -24.31 -45.60
CA VAL A 7 9.60 -22.99 -45.05
C VAL A 7 9.90 -23.02 -43.55
N ILE A 8 11.02 -22.43 -43.15
CA ILE A 8 11.40 -22.32 -41.74
C ILE A 8 10.60 -21.15 -41.14
N PHE A 9 9.54 -21.45 -40.41
CA PHE A 9 8.87 -20.48 -39.54
C PHE A 9 9.78 -20.19 -38.35
N SER A 10 10.66 -19.19 -38.49
CA SER A 10 11.45 -18.64 -37.41
C SER A 10 10.52 -17.91 -36.45
N ALA A 11 9.99 -18.62 -35.46
CA ALA A 11 9.30 -18.00 -34.34
C ALA A 11 10.31 -17.16 -33.56
N PHE A 12 10.33 -15.84 -33.81
CA PHE A 12 10.96 -14.87 -32.93
C PHE A 12 10.23 -14.95 -31.59
N MET A 13 10.75 -15.77 -30.67
CA MET A 13 10.42 -15.71 -29.25
C MET A 13 10.88 -14.34 -28.76
N ILE A 14 9.99 -13.35 -28.81
CA ILE A 14 10.20 -12.08 -28.14
C ILE A 14 10.32 -12.44 -26.66
N PRO A 15 11.47 -12.17 -26.00
CA PRO A 15 11.58 -12.40 -24.57
C PRO A 15 10.52 -11.55 -23.90
N GLN A 16 9.52 -12.18 -23.29
CA GLN A 16 8.61 -11.49 -22.40
C GLN A 16 9.48 -11.02 -21.23
N THR A 17 9.84 -9.74 -21.22
CA THR A 17 10.38 -9.11 -20.02
C THR A 17 9.24 -9.10 -19.01
N GLY A 18 9.12 -10.20 -18.25
CA GLY A 18 8.28 -10.26 -17.07
C GLY A 18 8.76 -9.15 -16.15
N PHE A 19 7.90 -8.15 -15.93
CA PHE A 19 8.20 -7.09 -15.01
C PHE A 19 8.25 -7.74 -13.62
N SER A 20 9.44 -7.87 -13.04
CA SER A 20 9.56 -8.32 -11.65
C SER A 20 9.07 -7.18 -10.78
N ALA A 21 7.80 -7.25 -10.36
CA ALA A 21 7.29 -6.39 -9.32
C ALA A 21 8.11 -6.67 -8.05
N THR A 22 9.02 -5.77 -7.70
CA THR A 22 9.66 -5.82 -6.38
C THR A 22 8.56 -5.67 -5.34
N LYS A 23 8.34 -6.74 -4.57
CA LYS A 23 7.37 -6.78 -3.48
C LYS A 23 7.61 -5.60 -2.55
N THR A 24 6.59 -4.78 -2.30
CA THR A 24 6.74 -3.61 -1.43
C THR A 24 6.45 -4.03 0.01
N ASP A 25 7.36 -3.76 0.95
CA ASP A 25 7.13 -4.10 2.35
C ASP A 25 6.15 -3.12 3.02
N ALA A 26 5.42 -3.60 4.03
CA ALA A 26 4.36 -2.84 4.70
C ALA A 26 4.87 -1.58 5.39
N LEU A 27 6.10 -1.61 5.91
CA LEU A 27 6.71 -0.47 6.60
C LEU A 27 7.05 0.65 5.64
N THR A 28 7.63 0.31 4.48
CA THR A 28 7.88 1.26 3.40
C THR A 28 6.58 1.90 2.93
N LEU A 29 5.51 1.11 2.76
CA LEU A 29 4.19 1.67 2.42
C LEU A 29 3.73 2.65 3.49
N LEU A 30 3.67 2.23 4.76
CA LEU A 30 3.15 3.03 5.86
C LEU A 30 3.88 4.36 6.01
N LYS A 31 5.23 4.35 6.02
CA LYS A 31 6.05 5.56 6.13
C LYS A 31 5.81 6.57 5.01
N HIS A 32 5.50 6.08 3.82
CA HIS A 32 5.41 6.89 2.61
C HIS A 32 3.96 7.07 2.12
N LEU A 33 2.96 6.81 2.97
CA LEU A 33 1.58 7.17 2.69
C LEU A 33 1.44 8.68 2.65
N ASP A 34 0.89 9.21 1.57
CA ASP A 34 0.47 10.60 1.48
C ASP A 34 -0.84 10.78 2.26
N VAL A 35 -0.72 11.36 3.47
CA VAL A 35 -1.84 11.54 4.41
C VAL A 35 -2.91 12.49 3.90
N THR A 36 -2.65 13.20 2.80
CA THR A 36 -3.60 14.14 2.19
C THR A 36 -4.51 13.51 1.14
N THR A 37 -4.32 12.22 0.83
CA THR A 37 -5.03 11.53 -0.26
C THR A 37 -6.27 10.75 0.19
N PHE A 38 -6.46 10.58 1.50
CA PHE A 38 -7.56 9.82 2.07
C PHE A 38 -8.09 10.49 3.34
N ARG A 39 -9.33 10.17 3.72
CA ARG A 39 -9.94 10.70 4.94
C ARG A 39 -9.49 9.88 6.15
N SER A 40 -8.93 10.56 7.14
CA SER A 40 -8.36 10.02 8.38
C SER A 40 -8.33 11.09 9.47
N SER A 41 -7.78 10.77 10.63
CA SER A 41 -7.51 11.70 11.72
C SER A 41 -6.53 12.83 11.36
N PHE A 42 -5.79 12.71 10.25
CA PHE A 42 -4.94 13.77 9.71
C PHE A 42 -5.73 14.91 9.04
N GLY A 43 -6.98 14.68 8.63
CA GLY A 43 -7.79 15.65 7.87
C GLY A 43 -7.90 17.03 8.53
N PRO A 44 -8.27 17.14 9.82
CA PRO A 44 -8.37 18.40 10.54
C PRO A 44 -7.05 19.17 10.68
N LYS A 45 -5.89 18.51 10.51
CA LYS A 45 -4.57 19.14 10.63
C LYS A 45 -4.16 19.93 9.38
N HIS A 46 -4.87 19.77 8.26
CA HIS A 46 -4.66 20.52 7.01
C HIS A 46 -3.20 20.52 6.48
N PHE A 47 -2.55 19.35 6.47
CA PHE A 47 -1.18 19.22 5.96
C PHE A 47 -1.04 19.66 4.49
N PRO A 48 0.14 20.17 4.08
CA PRO A 48 0.46 20.39 2.67
C PRO A 48 0.27 19.13 1.82
N LYS A 49 -0.18 19.29 0.57
CA LYS A 49 -0.32 18.14 -0.35
C LYS A 49 1.02 17.41 -0.51
N GLY A 50 1.01 16.08 -0.45
CA GLY A 50 2.21 15.27 -0.55
C GLY A 50 2.91 14.99 0.78
N THR A 51 2.41 15.50 1.91
CA THR A 51 2.95 15.18 3.23
C THR A 51 2.84 13.68 3.49
N LEU A 52 3.97 13.06 3.85
CA LEU A 52 4.05 11.64 4.15
C LEU A 52 3.79 11.39 5.64
N LEU A 53 3.25 10.23 5.98
CA LEU A 53 2.98 9.86 7.38
C LEU A 53 4.23 9.99 8.26
N LYS A 54 5.40 9.55 7.79
CA LYS A 54 6.64 9.70 8.57
C LYS A 54 7.02 11.15 8.92
N ASP A 55 6.44 12.12 8.23
CA ASP A 55 6.72 13.56 8.39
C ASP A 55 5.61 14.27 9.21
N THR A 56 4.61 13.56 9.73
CA THR A 56 3.48 14.15 10.49
C THR A 56 3.63 14.14 12.00
N GLY A 57 4.66 13.49 12.54
CA GLY A 57 4.87 13.32 13.97
C GLY A 57 6.10 12.47 14.29
N ASP A 58 6.36 12.30 15.58
CA ASP A 58 7.44 11.46 16.09
C ASP A 58 6.89 10.06 16.40
N TYR A 59 7.15 9.11 15.51
CA TYR A 59 6.63 7.75 15.57
C TYR A 59 7.71 6.71 15.92
N VAL A 60 7.33 5.72 16.72
CA VAL A 60 8.00 4.43 16.78
C VAL A 60 7.40 3.53 15.71
N PHE A 61 8.23 3.09 14.76
CA PHE A 61 7.81 2.21 13.68
C PHE A 61 8.21 0.77 13.93
N ASN A 62 7.27 -0.16 13.76
CA ASN A 62 7.53 -1.59 13.79
C ASN A 62 6.95 -2.28 12.55
N GLN A 63 7.48 -3.46 12.25
CA GLN A 63 7.00 -4.31 11.16
C GLN A 63 7.00 -5.76 11.60
N GLU A 64 5.91 -6.46 11.27
CA GLU A 64 5.83 -7.91 11.34
C GLU A 64 5.22 -8.44 10.04
N LYS A 65 6.01 -9.16 9.23
CA LYS A 65 5.56 -9.75 7.96
C LYS A 65 4.89 -8.72 7.03
N ASP A 66 3.58 -8.87 6.81
CA ASP A 66 2.68 -8.06 5.99
C ASP A 66 2.02 -6.91 6.75
N TRP A 67 2.33 -6.76 8.04
CA TRP A 67 1.84 -5.72 8.93
C TRP A 67 2.94 -4.71 9.27
N ALA A 68 2.58 -3.44 9.34
CA ALA A 68 3.41 -2.39 9.91
C ALA A 68 2.57 -1.45 10.77
N GLU A 69 3.23 -0.85 11.75
CA GLU A 69 2.63 0.12 12.67
C GLU A 69 3.54 1.32 12.88
N ALA A 70 2.91 2.46 13.17
CA ALA A 70 3.51 3.71 13.54
C ALA A 70 2.74 4.24 14.76
N THR A 71 3.36 4.11 15.93
CA THR A 71 2.78 4.56 17.20
C THR A 71 3.43 5.86 17.59
N ASP A 72 2.63 6.89 17.89
CA ASP A 72 3.15 8.16 18.43
C ASP A 72 4.00 7.85 19.68
N THR A 73 5.11 8.58 19.85
CA THR A 73 6.04 8.32 20.97
C THR A 73 5.42 8.46 22.36
N ASP A 74 4.31 9.20 22.48
CA ASP A 74 3.52 9.31 23.71
C ASP A 74 2.46 8.21 23.87
N GLY A 75 2.34 7.32 22.89
CA GLY A 75 1.38 6.22 22.85
C GLY A 75 -0.07 6.63 22.59
N SER A 76 -0.33 7.90 22.26
CA SER A 76 -1.70 8.42 22.11
C SER A 76 -2.41 7.95 20.85
N TRP A 77 -1.65 7.57 19.82
CA TRP A 77 -2.16 7.17 18.51
C TRP A 77 -1.34 6.03 17.92
N THR A 78 -2.02 5.10 17.25
CA THR A 78 -1.38 4.11 16.39
C THR A 78 -2.01 4.12 15.00
N TYR A 79 -1.15 4.23 13.99
CA TYR A 79 -1.50 4.00 12.59
C TYR A 79 -0.93 2.67 12.18
N SER A 80 -1.73 1.82 11.55
CA SER A 80 -1.23 0.52 11.11
C SER A 80 -1.79 0.10 9.77
N LEU A 81 -1.04 -0.76 9.09
CA LEU A 81 -1.29 -1.17 7.73
C LEU A 81 -0.98 -2.65 7.56
N ARG A 82 -1.97 -3.44 7.08
CA ARG A 82 -1.77 -4.82 6.61
C ARG A 82 -1.87 -4.88 5.10
N ILE A 83 -0.91 -5.51 4.42
CA ILE A 83 -1.04 -5.86 3.01
C ILE A 83 -1.94 -7.10 2.89
N ILE A 84 -3.14 -6.94 2.33
CA ILE A 84 -4.08 -8.05 2.10
C ILE A 84 -3.74 -8.79 0.80
N SER A 85 -3.41 -8.03 -0.24
CA SER A 85 -3.07 -8.57 -1.56
C SER A 85 -2.16 -7.62 -2.30
N GLU A 86 -1.28 -8.18 -3.13
CA GLU A 86 -0.38 -7.44 -4.01
C GLU A 86 -0.28 -8.19 -5.34
N ASN A 87 -0.46 -7.47 -6.44
CA ASN A 87 -0.18 -7.92 -7.80
C ASN A 87 0.65 -6.87 -8.54
N GLU A 88 0.99 -7.13 -9.80
CA GLU A 88 1.85 -6.25 -10.60
C GLU A 88 1.32 -4.81 -10.77
N LYS A 89 0.03 -4.58 -10.54
CA LYS A 89 -0.66 -3.30 -10.78
C LYS A 89 -1.15 -2.63 -9.50
N GLU A 90 -1.48 -3.42 -8.49
CA GLU A 90 -2.33 -2.99 -7.38
C GLU A 90 -1.90 -3.64 -6.07
N ILE A 91 -1.90 -2.85 -5.00
CA ILE A 91 -1.73 -3.31 -3.63
C ILE A 91 -3.00 -2.95 -2.86
N THR A 92 -3.65 -3.94 -2.25
CA THR A 92 -4.79 -3.73 -1.36
C THR A 92 -4.34 -3.88 0.08
N VAL A 93 -4.71 -2.91 0.91
CA VAL A 93 -4.32 -2.88 2.32
C VAL A 93 -5.51 -2.67 3.23
N CYS A 94 -5.38 -3.10 4.48
CA CYS A 94 -6.19 -2.62 5.58
C CYS A 94 -5.42 -1.56 6.33
N PHE A 95 -5.97 -0.36 6.38
CA PHE A 95 -5.41 0.72 7.18
C PHE A 95 -6.26 0.93 8.44
N VAL A 96 -5.58 1.05 9.58
CA VAL A 96 -6.17 1.34 10.88
C VAL A 96 -5.64 2.67 11.38
N ASP A 97 -6.55 3.46 11.92
CA ASP A 97 -6.36 4.77 12.49
C ASP A 97 -7.00 4.75 13.87
N ASP A 98 -6.18 4.52 14.90
CA ASP A 98 -6.62 4.19 16.25
C ASP A 98 -6.09 5.18 17.28
N ALA A 99 -7.01 5.89 17.94
CA ALA A 99 -6.70 6.80 19.04
C ALA A 99 -6.80 6.05 20.38
N HIS A 100 -5.67 5.82 21.03
CA HIS A 100 -5.61 5.25 22.38
C HIS A 100 -6.06 6.23 23.46
N VAL A 101 -6.09 7.53 23.12
CA VAL A 101 -6.69 8.59 23.94
C VAL A 101 -7.88 9.17 23.20
N GLY A 102 -9.09 8.73 23.57
CA GLY A 102 -10.35 9.15 22.95
C GLY A 102 -11.23 7.97 22.56
N SER A 103 -12.09 8.17 21.56
CA SER A 103 -12.99 7.13 21.03
C SER A 103 -12.88 6.95 19.51
N TYR A 104 -11.90 7.59 18.87
CA TYR A 104 -11.74 7.51 17.43
C TYR A 104 -11.06 6.19 17.07
N PHE A 105 -11.77 5.36 16.32
CA PHE A 105 -11.25 4.13 15.72
C PHE A 105 -11.79 4.02 14.29
N SER A 106 -10.91 3.73 13.34
CA SER A 106 -11.28 3.51 11.96
C SER A 106 -10.41 2.43 11.34
N MET A 107 -11.06 1.37 10.83
CA MET A 107 -10.43 0.34 10.01
C MET A 107 -11.12 0.31 8.65
N ASN A 108 -10.36 0.53 7.58
CA ASN A 108 -10.92 0.52 6.23
C ASN A 108 -9.96 -0.10 5.22
N PRO A 109 -10.50 -0.77 4.18
CA PRO A 109 -9.68 -1.25 3.08
C PRO A 109 -9.38 -0.12 2.09
N PHE A 110 -8.16 -0.13 1.57
CA PHE A 110 -7.68 0.84 0.60
C PHE A 110 -6.93 0.16 -0.54
N LEU A 111 -7.11 0.73 -1.73
CA LEU A 111 -6.23 0.50 -2.86
C LEU A 111 -5.09 1.50 -2.83
N ILE A 112 -3.86 1.00 -2.88
CA ILE A 112 -2.65 1.82 -2.97
C ILE A 112 -2.26 2.01 -4.43
N LYS A 113 -1.91 3.25 -4.79
CA LYS A 113 -1.28 3.59 -6.05
C LYS A 113 0.04 4.31 -5.80
N LYS A 114 1.11 3.88 -6.48
CA LYS A 114 2.35 4.66 -6.58
C LYS A 114 2.02 5.99 -7.26
N THR A 115 2.44 7.10 -6.67
CA THR A 115 2.29 8.38 -7.35
C THR A 115 3.38 8.52 -8.42
N LYS A 116 3.25 9.56 -9.28
CA LYS A 116 4.30 9.89 -10.26
C LYS A 116 5.64 10.24 -9.60
N ASN A 117 5.63 10.57 -8.31
CA ASN A 117 6.82 10.75 -7.50
C ASN A 117 7.13 9.41 -6.82
N THR A 118 8.27 8.80 -7.13
CA THR A 118 8.58 7.39 -6.80
C THR A 118 8.68 7.07 -5.30
N GLN A 119 8.52 8.08 -4.45
CA GLN A 119 8.65 8.00 -3.00
C GLN A 119 7.34 8.19 -2.23
N SER A 120 6.18 8.29 -2.89
CA SER A 120 4.90 8.42 -2.19
C SER A 120 3.80 7.50 -2.71
N TYR A 121 2.93 7.11 -1.80
CA TYR A 121 1.79 6.23 -2.04
C TYR A 121 0.49 6.97 -1.73
N SER A 122 -0.42 7.02 -2.70
CA SER A 122 -1.78 7.51 -2.48
C SER A 122 -2.72 6.36 -2.15
N MET A 123 -3.71 6.61 -1.29
CA MET A 123 -4.74 5.62 -0.97
C MET A 123 -6.10 6.02 -1.53
N THR A 124 -6.84 5.06 -2.06
CA THR A 124 -8.25 5.22 -2.43
C THR A 124 -9.08 4.22 -1.66
N LYS A 125 -10.07 4.70 -0.89
CA LYS A 125 -10.93 3.84 -0.09
C LYS A 125 -11.68 2.87 -1.00
N LEU A 126 -11.68 1.59 -0.64
CA LEU A 126 -12.49 0.58 -1.32
C LEU A 126 -13.90 0.55 -0.72
N GLU A 127 -14.89 0.23 -1.56
CA GLU A 127 -16.28 0.12 -1.12
C GLU A 127 -16.44 -1.05 -0.14
N PRO A 128 -17.33 -0.93 0.87
CA PRO A 128 -17.64 -2.02 1.79
C PRO A 128 -17.96 -3.32 1.04
N GLY A 129 -17.28 -4.41 1.38
CA GLY A 129 -17.47 -5.73 0.76
C GLY A 129 -16.53 -6.08 -0.41
N THR A 130 -15.66 -5.16 -0.86
CA THR A 130 -14.75 -5.39 -2.01
C THR A 130 -13.28 -5.66 -1.65
N GLY A 131 -12.96 -5.91 -0.37
CA GLY A 131 -11.60 -6.22 0.08
C GLY A 131 -11.57 -6.28 1.60
N GLY A 132 -12.10 -7.35 2.18
CA GLY A 132 -12.41 -7.41 3.61
C GLY A 132 -11.21 -7.14 4.51
N CYS A 133 -11.32 -6.11 5.34
CA CYS A 133 -10.56 -6.02 6.58
C CYS A 133 -11.21 -6.94 7.60
N ALA A 134 -10.85 -8.22 7.52
CA ALA A 134 -11.16 -9.14 8.60
C ALA A 134 -10.24 -8.78 9.77
N LEU A 135 -10.84 -8.30 10.86
CA LEU A 135 -10.21 -8.41 12.18
C LEU A 135 -10.00 -9.92 12.39
N SER A 136 -8.75 -10.38 12.40
CA SER A 136 -8.46 -11.68 13.00
C SER A 136 -8.73 -11.51 14.49
N GLU A 137 -9.90 -11.92 14.96
CA GLU A 137 -10.11 -12.21 16.37
C GLU A 137 -9.14 -13.35 16.72
N GLU A 138 -8.13 -13.06 17.54
CA GLU A 138 -7.38 -14.08 18.27
C GLU A 138 -8.20 -14.58 19.47
#